data_AF-A0A556MJW2-F1
#
_entry.id   AF-A0A556MJW2-F1
#
_cell.length_a   1.000
_cell.length_b   1.000
_cell.length_c   1.000
_cell.angle_alpha   90.00
_cell.angle_beta   90.00
_cell.angle_gamma   90.00
#
_symmetry.space_group_name_H-M   'P 1'
#
loop_
_entity.id
_entity.type
_entity.pdbx_description
1 polymer ?
#
loop_
_entity_poly.entity_id
_entity_poly.type
_entity_poly.pdbx_seq_one_letter_code
_entity_poly.pdbx_strand_id
1 'polypeptide(L)'
;MNSIFLRAKHWQLFIPLVVIPFIAMIIFVIIIAAITVTNRRPPSPEDFIWISYFFPVIGILSGFIQFAWFWNVITKLSKLVSDKVRFPMTRIKLFFFIPVIYFCILPFFISFAVKTTTTSHQNIDAIFELVLFGILIFILHLFSIFCILHTIYFSAKVVKCVEMQTNARFSNFVGDFFLIWFFPVGVWFLQPRINALAEKASNSLSSTDEELVDRF
;
A
#
# COMPACT_ATOMS: atom_id res chain seq x y z
N MET A 1 6.06 21.28 8.03
CA MET A 1 6.28 20.15 7.09
C MET A 1 5.06 19.92 6.18
N ASN A 2 5.20 20.04 4.85
CA ASN A 2 4.07 19.93 3.91
C ASN A 2 3.80 18.48 3.47
N SER A 3 3.06 17.74 4.31
CA SER A 3 2.57 16.41 3.97
C SER A 3 1.14 16.21 4.44
N ILE A 4 0.23 15.90 3.52
CA ILE A 4 -1.16 15.55 3.84
C ILE A 4 -1.17 14.22 4.62
N PHE A 5 -0.44 13.21 4.15
CA PHE A 5 -0.42 11.88 4.77
C PHE A 5 0.15 11.83 6.19
N LEU A 6 1.16 12.65 6.51
CA LEU A 6 1.72 12.68 7.88
C LEU A 6 0.83 13.43 8.88
N ARG A 7 -0.12 14.23 8.39
CA ARG A 7 -1.07 15.01 9.20
C ARG A 7 -2.49 14.44 9.17
N ALA A 8 -2.72 13.45 8.31
CA ALA A 8 -4.01 12.78 8.20
C ALA A 8 -4.35 12.11 9.55
N LYS A 9 -5.62 12.16 9.94
CA LYS A 9 -6.13 11.37 11.06
C LYS A 9 -6.17 9.89 10.64
N HIS A 10 -6.03 8.98 11.60
CA HIS A 10 -6.06 7.52 11.33
C HIS A 10 -7.30 7.10 10.50
N TRP A 11 -8.47 7.68 10.76
CA TRP A 11 -9.69 7.37 10.02
C TRP A 11 -9.67 7.84 8.56
N GLN A 12 -8.94 8.92 8.24
CA GLN A 12 -8.79 9.41 6.86
C GLN A 12 -7.98 8.45 5.99
N LEU A 13 -7.14 7.61 6.60
CA LEU A 13 -6.42 6.53 5.92
C LEU A 13 -7.22 5.23 5.96
N PHE A 14 -7.85 4.93 7.09
CA PHE A 14 -8.63 3.71 7.29
C PHE A 14 -9.84 3.60 6.36
N ILE A 15 -10.64 4.66 6.23
CA ILE A 15 -11.87 4.64 5.45
C ILE A 15 -11.61 4.26 3.97
N PRO A 16 -10.74 4.98 3.24
CA PRO A 16 -10.58 4.68 1.83
C PRO A 16 -9.76 3.41 1.57
N LEU A 17 -8.97 2.94 2.54
CA LEU A 17 -8.25 1.68 2.42
C LEU A 17 -9.11 0.45 2.72
N VAL A 18 -10.06 0.56 3.66
CA VAL A 18 -10.78 -0.60 4.22
C VAL A 18 -12.27 -0.48 4.02
N VAL A 19 -12.86 0.61 4.51
CA VAL A 19 -14.32 0.76 4.55
C VAL A 19 -14.88 0.85 3.15
N ILE A 20 -14.27 1.64 2.26
CA ILE A 20 -14.74 1.77 0.86
C ILE A 20 -14.64 0.43 0.12
N PRO A 21 -13.50 -0.28 0.08
CA PRO A 21 -13.42 -1.59 -0.56
C PRO A 21 -14.37 -2.63 0.04
N PHE A 22 -14.53 -2.63 1.37
CA PHE A 22 -15.40 -3.58 2.06
C PHE A 22 -16.88 -3.33 1.76
N ILE A 23 -17.34 -2.08 1.78
CA ILE A 23 -18.71 -1.72 1.39
C ILE A 23 -18.92 -2.05 -0.09
N ALA A 24 -17.97 -1.72 -0.96
CA ALA A 24 -18.05 -2.06 -2.37
C ALA A 24 -18.16 -3.58 -2.59
N MET A 25 -17.43 -4.38 -1.80
CA MET A 25 -17.53 -5.85 -1.82
C MET A 25 -18.91 -6.34 -1.33
N ILE A 26 -19.49 -5.75 -0.28
CA ILE A 26 -20.84 -6.12 0.20
C ILE A 26 -21.89 -5.79 -0.87
N ILE A 27 -21.89 -4.56 -1.40
CA ILE A 27 -22.81 -4.13 -2.45
C ILE A 27 -22.69 -5.08 -3.64
N PHE A 28 -21.46 -5.42 -4.02
CA PHE A 28 -21.17 -6.37 -5.07
C PHE A 28 -21.82 -7.74 -4.82
N VAL A 29 -21.61 -8.33 -3.64
CA VAL A 29 -22.20 -9.64 -3.29
C VAL A 29 -23.73 -9.59 -3.34
N ILE A 30 -24.33 -8.50 -2.87
CA ILE A 30 -25.79 -8.29 -2.92
C ILE A 30 -26.27 -8.23 -4.38
N ILE A 31 -25.58 -7.52 -5.27
CA ILE A 31 -25.92 -7.44 -6.69
C ILE A 31 -25.85 -8.83 -7.35
N ILE A 32 -24.80 -9.60 -7.09
CA ILE A 32 -24.68 -10.95 -7.65
C ILE A 32 -25.78 -11.86 -7.14
N ALA A 33 -26.08 -11.82 -5.85
CA ALA A 33 -27.17 -12.60 -5.27
C ALA A 33 -28.53 -12.21 -5.88
N ALA A 34 -28.79 -10.91 -6.04
CA ALA A 34 -30.01 -10.41 -6.67
C ALA A 34 -30.13 -10.89 -8.11
N ILE A 35 -29.10 -10.71 -8.94
CA ILE A 35 -29.06 -11.20 -10.34
C ILE A 35 -29.33 -12.70 -10.40
N THR A 36 -28.69 -13.48 -9.52
CA THR A 36 -28.82 -14.95 -9.50
C THR A 36 -30.24 -15.39 -9.10
N VAL A 37 -30.89 -14.67 -8.20
CA VAL A 37 -32.26 -14.99 -7.74
C VAL A 37 -33.32 -14.51 -8.73
N THR A 38 -33.13 -13.35 -9.37
CA THR A 38 -34.10 -12.79 -10.33
C THR A 38 -34.01 -13.42 -11.71
N ASN A 39 -32.80 -13.79 -12.15
CA ASN A 39 -32.62 -14.44 -13.43
C ASN A 39 -33.00 -15.92 -13.32
N ARG A 40 -34.05 -16.33 -14.02
CA ARG A 40 -34.47 -17.74 -14.13
C ARG A 40 -33.51 -18.60 -14.98
N ARG A 41 -32.33 -18.08 -15.32
CA ARG A 41 -31.28 -18.78 -16.06
C ARG A 41 -30.02 -18.84 -15.20
N PRO A 42 -29.25 -19.94 -15.26
CA PRO A 42 -27.95 -20.00 -14.61
C PRO A 42 -27.08 -18.83 -15.14
N PRO A 43 -26.37 -18.14 -14.25
CA PRO A 43 -25.58 -16.99 -14.67
C PRO A 43 -24.43 -17.43 -15.57
N SER A 44 -24.24 -16.68 -16.64
CA SER A 44 -23.25 -16.93 -17.69
C SER A 44 -21.95 -16.16 -17.40
N PRO A 45 -20.80 -16.60 -17.93
CA PRO A 45 -19.53 -15.89 -17.74
C PRO A 45 -19.56 -14.41 -18.16
N GLU A 46 -20.37 -14.05 -19.16
CA GLU A 46 -20.54 -12.66 -19.60
C GLU A 46 -21.21 -11.75 -18.55
N ASP A 47 -22.10 -12.30 -17.71
CA ASP A 47 -22.79 -11.56 -16.64
C ASP A 47 -21.80 -11.06 -15.56
N PHE A 48 -20.58 -11.61 -15.56
CA PHE A 48 -19.55 -11.42 -14.55
C PHE A 48 -18.27 -10.77 -15.07
N ILE A 49 -18.15 -10.48 -16.37
CA ILE A 49 -16.87 -10.00 -16.94
C ILE A 49 -16.41 -8.67 -16.34
N TRP A 50 -17.34 -7.79 -15.99
CA TRP A 50 -17.05 -6.48 -15.38
C TRP A 50 -16.38 -6.60 -13.99
N ILE A 51 -16.56 -7.73 -13.29
CA ILE A 51 -15.94 -8.04 -11.99
C ILE A 51 -14.43 -8.07 -12.10
N SER A 52 -13.93 -8.63 -13.21
CA SER A 52 -12.51 -8.74 -13.50
C SER A 52 -11.82 -7.38 -13.62
N TYR A 53 -12.58 -6.30 -13.81
CA TYR A 53 -12.08 -4.93 -13.85
C TYR A 53 -12.39 -4.15 -12.58
N PHE A 54 -13.59 -4.29 -12.01
CA PHE A 54 -14.04 -3.53 -10.85
C PHE A 54 -13.17 -3.74 -9.61
N PHE A 55 -12.93 -5.00 -9.23
CA PHE A 55 -12.14 -5.30 -8.03
C PHE A 55 -10.68 -4.87 -8.14
N PRO A 56 -9.98 -5.13 -9.25
CA PRO A 56 -8.63 -4.61 -9.41
C PRO A 56 -8.55 -3.09 -9.36
N VAL A 57 -9.53 -2.36 -9.92
CA VAL A 57 -9.55 -0.89 -9.84
C VAL A 57 -9.66 -0.42 -8.40
N ILE A 58 -10.58 -0.98 -7.61
CA ILE A 58 -10.70 -0.66 -6.18
C ILE A 58 -9.44 -1.03 -5.41
N GLY A 59 -8.86 -2.19 -5.71
CA GLY A 59 -7.61 -2.65 -5.14
C GLY A 59 -6.46 -1.69 -5.44
N ILE A 60 -6.33 -1.23 -6.69
CA ILE A 60 -5.34 -0.23 -7.15
C ILE A 60 -5.52 1.09 -6.39
N LEU A 61 -6.73 1.63 -6.32
CA LEU A 61 -7.02 2.87 -5.61
C LEU A 61 -6.63 2.78 -4.11
N SER A 62 -6.99 1.68 -3.47
CA SER A 62 -6.66 1.42 -2.06
C SER A 62 -5.15 1.26 -1.88
N GLY A 63 -4.51 0.46 -2.75
CA GLY A 63 -3.08 0.24 -2.74
C GLY A 63 -2.29 1.54 -2.90
N PHE A 64 -2.73 2.45 -3.77
CA PHE A 64 -2.08 3.76 -3.92
C PHE A 64 -2.10 4.59 -2.64
N ILE A 65 -3.17 4.51 -1.84
CA ILE A 65 -3.24 5.20 -0.54
C ILE A 65 -2.21 4.61 0.43
N GLN A 66 -2.11 3.29 0.49
CA GLN A 66 -1.10 2.60 1.31
C GLN A 66 0.33 2.95 0.89
N PHE A 67 0.63 2.87 -0.41
CA PHE A 67 1.95 3.19 -0.95
C PHE A 67 2.27 4.67 -0.80
N ALA A 68 1.31 5.57 -0.96
CA ALA A 68 1.50 6.99 -0.69
C ALA A 68 1.81 7.24 0.80
N TRP A 69 1.15 6.53 1.72
CA TRP A 69 1.49 6.59 3.14
C TRP A 69 2.92 6.13 3.40
N PHE A 70 3.32 4.95 2.90
CA PHE A 70 4.69 4.43 3.00
C PHE A 70 5.71 5.43 2.46
N TRP A 71 5.45 6.00 1.28
CA TRP A 71 6.33 6.96 0.65
C TRP A 71 6.54 8.19 1.54
N ASN A 72 5.48 8.73 2.12
CA ASN A 72 5.57 9.91 2.98
C ASN A 72 6.29 9.60 4.30
N VAL A 73 6.09 8.43 4.90
CA VAL A 73 6.86 7.99 6.07
C VAL A 73 8.35 7.88 5.69
N ILE A 74 8.68 7.14 4.64
CA ILE A 74 10.08 6.88 4.25
C ILE A 74 10.82 8.15 3.83
N THR A 75 10.17 9.09 3.13
CA THR A 75 10.88 10.22 2.50
C THR A 75 10.73 11.55 3.24
N LYS A 76 9.59 11.78 3.92
CA LYS A 76 9.33 13.04 4.62
C LYS A 76 9.55 12.90 6.12
N LEU A 77 9.03 11.83 6.74
CA LEU A 77 9.24 11.63 8.17
C LEU A 77 10.72 11.33 8.49
N SER A 78 11.44 10.63 7.60
CA SER A 78 12.88 10.38 7.76
C SER A 78 13.74 11.64 7.88
N LYS A 79 13.26 12.79 7.39
CA LYS A 79 13.97 14.07 7.50
C LYS A 79 14.01 14.61 8.93
N LEU A 80 13.17 14.08 9.81
CA LEU A 80 13.14 14.43 11.24
C LEU A 80 14.08 13.58 12.08
N VAL A 81 14.82 12.65 11.47
CA VAL A 81 15.81 11.84 12.16
C VAL A 81 17.10 12.64 12.31
N SER A 82 17.73 12.57 13.48
CA SER A 82 19.07 13.12 13.72
C SER A 82 20.07 12.78 12.60
N ASP A 83 20.91 13.76 12.24
CA ASP A 83 21.96 13.65 11.21
C ASP A 83 22.96 12.50 11.43
N LYS A 84 23.01 11.96 12.65
CA LYS A 84 23.83 10.80 13.02
C LYS A 84 23.31 9.49 12.43
N VAL A 85 22.04 9.43 12.00
CA VAL A 85 21.43 8.22 11.44
C VAL A 85 21.26 8.38 9.94
N ARG A 86 21.87 7.48 9.17
CA ARG A 86 21.79 7.48 7.70
C ARG A 86 20.97 6.30 7.21
N PHE A 87 20.05 6.57 6.28
CA PHE A 87 19.28 5.54 5.59
C PHE A 87 19.79 5.36 4.15
N PRO A 88 19.89 4.12 3.63
CA PRO A 88 20.26 3.85 2.24
C PRO A 88 19.10 4.17 1.28
N MET A 89 18.80 5.46 1.13
CA MET A 89 17.56 5.95 0.52
C MET A 89 17.37 5.47 -0.93
N THR A 90 18.43 5.34 -1.71
CA THR A 90 18.38 4.81 -3.09
C THR A 90 17.83 3.39 -3.13
N ARG A 91 18.34 2.49 -2.27
CA ARG A 91 17.88 1.09 -2.20
C ARG A 91 16.43 1.01 -1.73
N ILE A 92 16.07 1.82 -0.73
CA ILE A 92 14.69 1.85 -0.21
C ILE A 92 13.71 2.28 -1.29
N LYS A 93 14.02 3.35 -2.02
CA LYS A 93 13.17 3.83 -3.13
C LYS A 93 13.07 2.80 -4.25
N LEU A 94 14.18 2.16 -4.64
CA LEU A 94 14.17 1.12 -5.66
C LEU A 94 13.23 -0.04 -5.27
N PHE A 95 13.40 -0.58 -4.06
CA PHE A 95 12.56 -1.68 -3.59
C PHE A 95 11.11 -1.27 -3.33
N PHE A 96 10.84 0.00 -3.05
CA PHE A 96 9.47 0.51 -2.93
C PHE A 96 8.71 0.50 -4.27
N PHE A 97 9.36 0.83 -5.39
CA PHE A 97 8.66 0.92 -6.68
C PHE A 97 8.38 -0.44 -7.33
N ILE A 98 9.16 -1.46 -7.04
CA ILE A 98 8.95 -2.83 -7.55
C ILE A 98 7.53 -3.35 -7.25
N PRO A 99 7.04 -3.34 -6.00
CA PRO A 99 5.69 -3.80 -5.69
C PRO A 99 4.61 -2.88 -6.23
N VAL A 100 4.85 -1.58 -6.35
CA VAL A 100 3.90 -0.64 -6.99
C VAL A 100 3.69 -1.01 -8.47
N ILE A 101 4.79 -1.22 -9.20
CA ILE A 101 4.74 -1.61 -10.62
C ILE A 101 4.09 -2.99 -10.77
N TYR A 102 4.50 -3.96 -9.94
CA TYR A 102 3.94 -5.30 -9.94
C TYR A 102 2.41 -5.29 -9.70
N PHE A 103 1.95 -4.48 -8.74
CA PHE A 103 0.53 -4.36 -8.41
C PHE A 103 -0.29 -3.76 -9.55
N CYS A 104 0.31 -2.85 -10.35
CA CYS A 104 -0.33 -2.33 -11.56
C CYS A 104 -0.35 -3.35 -12.71
N ILE A 105 0.67 -4.19 -12.85
CA ILE A 105 0.77 -5.18 -13.96
C ILE A 105 -0.10 -6.41 -13.72
N LEU A 106 -0.23 -6.86 -12.46
CA LEU A 106 -0.91 -8.10 -12.12
C LEU A 106 -2.35 -8.24 -12.67
N PRO A 107 -3.22 -7.21 -12.63
CA PRO A 107 -4.57 -7.30 -13.19
C PRO A 107 -4.58 -7.57 -14.71
N PHE A 108 -3.63 -7.02 -15.46
CA PHE A 108 -3.51 -7.26 -16.90
C PHE A 108 -3.12 -8.71 -17.17
N PHE A 109 -2.21 -9.27 -16.36
CA PHE A 109 -1.86 -10.68 -16.45
C PHE A 109 -3.05 -11.59 -16.12
N ILE A 110 -3.81 -11.29 -15.06
CA ILE A 110 -5.02 -12.05 -14.71
C ILE A 110 -6.05 -12.00 -15.84
N SER A 111 -6.30 -10.81 -16.40
CA SER A 111 -7.22 -10.65 -17.54
C SER A 111 -6.75 -11.44 -18.76
N PHE A 112 -5.45 -11.41 -19.06
CA PHE A 112 -4.85 -12.25 -20.11
C PHE A 112 -5.07 -13.75 -19.85
N ALA A 113 -4.80 -14.22 -18.63
CA ALA A 113 -4.98 -15.63 -18.25
C ALA A 113 -6.44 -16.09 -18.39
N VAL A 114 -7.41 -15.27 -17.95
CA VAL A 114 -8.84 -15.57 -18.08
C VAL A 114 -9.27 -15.59 -19.55
N LYS A 115 -8.82 -14.63 -20.36
CA LYS A 115 -9.12 -14.61 -21.80
C LYS A 115 -8.57 -15.86 -22.48
N THR A 116 -7.30 -16.18 -22.27
CA THR A 116 -6.65 -17.34 -22.90
C THR A 116 -7.35 -18.66 -22.53
N THR A 117 -7.75 -18.84 -21.27
CA THR A 117 -8.45 -20.06 -20.84
C THR A 117 -9.88 -20.17 -21.36
N THR A 118 -10.55 -19.05 -21.67
CA THR A 118 -11.93 -19.04 -22.17
C THR A 118 -12.04 -19.12 -23.69
N THR A 119 -11.05 -18.60 -24.44
CA THR A 119 -11.12 -18.57 -25.91
C THR A 119 -10.35 -19.69 -26.59
N SER A 120 -9.32 -20.24 -25.94
CA SER A 120 -8.32 -21.08 -26.60
C SER A 120 -8.56 -22.58 -26.39
N HIS A 121 -9.83 -23.03 -26.45
CA HIS A 121 -10.20 -24.43 -26.26
C HIS A 121 -9.25 -25.37 -27.02
N GLN A 122 -8.46 -26.17 -26.28
CA GLN A 122 -7.52 -27.17 -26.78
C GLN A 122 -6.31 -26.66 -27.59
N ASN A 123 -5.98 -25.37 -27.56
CA ASN A 123 -4.71 -24.88 -28.13
C ASN A 123 -3.56 -25.10 -27.13
N ILE A 124 -2.74 -26.13 -27.39
CA ILE A 124 -1.60 -26.53 -26.54
C ILE A 124 -0.56 -25.41 -26.42
N ASP A 125 -0.29 -24.69 -27.51
CA ASP A 125 0.72 -23.62 -27.53
C ASP A 125 0.32 -22.46 -26.62
N ALA A 126 -0.96 -22.05 -26.68
CA ALA A 126 -1.50 -21.00 -25.82
C ALA A 126 -1.47 -21.37 -24.32
N ILE A 127 -1.69 -22.66 -24.00
CA ILE A 127 -1.59 -23.17 -22.64
C ILE A 127 -0.14 -23.15 -22.16
N PHE A 128 0.80 -23.55 -23.02
CA PHE A 128 2.23 -23.55 -22.69
C PHE A 128 2.75 -22.14 -22.41
N GLU A 129 2.40 -21.15 -23.24
CA GLU A 129 2.74 -19.74 -23.01
C GLU A 129 2.19 -19.26 -21.66
N LEU A 130 0.92 -19.56 -21.37
CA LEU A 130 0.29 -19.18 -20.10
C LEU A 130 1.03 -19.76 -18.89
N VAL A 131 1.47 -21.02 -18.96
CA VAL A 131 2.23 -21.66 -17.87
C VAL A 131 3.59 -20.98 -17.68
N LEU A 132 4.32 -20.70 -18.76
CA LEU A 132 5.62 -20.02 -18.68
C LEU A 132 5.50 -18.61 -18.09
N PHE A 133 4.54 -17.81 -18.58
CA PHE A 133 4.25 -16.49 -18.02
C PHE A 133 3.77 -16.60 -16.56
N GLY A 134 3.00 -17.63 -16.22
CA GLY A 134 2.55 -17.91 -14.86
C GLY A 134 3.71 -18.15 -13.89
N ILE A 135 4.71 -18.95 -14.28
CA ILE A 135 5.92 -19.18 -13.48
C ILE A 135 6.70 -17.88 -13.28
N LEU A 136 6.87 -17.08 -14.33
CA LEU A 136 7.53 -15.78 -14.24
C LEU A 136 6.81 -14.84 -13.26
N ILE A 137 5.48 -14.72 -13.39
CA ILE A 137 4.67 -13.87 -12.52
C ILE A 137 4.72 -14.36 -11.07
N PHE A 138 4.77 -15.67 -10.84
CA PHE A 138 4.92 -16.24 -9.50
C PHE A 138 6.26 -15.86 -8.85
N ILE A 139 7.37 -15.96 -9.58
CA ILE A 139 8.69 -15.52 -9.08
C ILE A 139 8.69 -14.02 -8.80
N LEU A 140 8.13 -13.21 -9.71
CA LEU A 140 7.98 -11.78 -9.50
C LEU A 140 7.09 -11.47 -8.28
N HIS A 141 6.07 -12.27 -8.01
CA HIS A 141 5.23 -12.14 -6.82
C HIS A 141 6.03 -12.32 -5.53
N LEU A 142 6.83 -13.39 -5.43
CA LEU A 142 7.65 -13.66 -4.25
C LEU A 142 8.67 -12.54 -4.01
N PHE A 143 9.30 -12.05 -5.07
CA PHE A 143 10.23 -10.92 -4.97
C PHE A 143 9.51 -9.61 -4.58
N SER A 144 8.30 -9.40 -5.08
CA SER A 144 7.44 -8.26 -4.71
C SER A 144 7.05 -8.32 -3.22
N ILE A 145 6.70 -9.49 -2.68
CA ILE A 145 6.45 -9.70 -1.25
C ILE A 145 7.69 -9.31 -0.43
N PHE A 146 8.88 -9.79 -0.82
CA PHE A 146 10.12 -9.41 -0.16
C PHE A 146 10.32 -7.88 -0.15
N CYS A 147 10.07 -7.21 -1.28
CA CYS A 147 10.17 -5.76 -1.41
C CYS A 147 9.14 -5.01 -0.53
N ILE A 148 7.93 -5.55 -0.36
CA ILE A 148 6.91 -5.03 0.55
C ILE A 148 7.39 -5.16 2.00
N LEU A 149 7.88 -6.33 2.42
CA LEU A 149 8.42 -6.52 3.77
C LEU A 149 9.60 -5.59 4.06
N HIS A 150 10.46 -5.35 3.07
CA HIS A 150 11.54 -4.37 3.16
C HIS A 150 11.00 -2.94 3.36
N THR A 151 9.94 -2.57 2.64
CA THR A 151 9.27 -1.26 2.77
C THR A 151 8.64 -1.08 4.14
N ILE A 152 7.96 -2.11 4.65
CA ILE A 152 7.37 -2.17 6.00
C ILE A 152 8.48 -2.00 7.07
N TYR A 153 9.56 -2.76 6.95
CA TYR A 153 10.72 -2.68 7.84
C TYR A 153 11.27 -1.26 7.94
N PHE A 154 11.53 -0.61 6.80
CA PHE A 154 12.09 0.74 6.82
C PHE A 154 11.09 1.79 7.27
N SER A 155 9.79 1.61 6.99
CA SER A 155 8.74 2.51 7.50
C SER A 155 8.68 2.47 9.04
N ALA A 156 8.64 1.26 9.62
CA ALA A 156 8.66 1.09 11.08
C ALA A 156 9.95 1.63 11.70
N LYS A 157 11.10 1.35 11.07
CA LYS A 157 12.40 1.84 11.53
C LYS A 157 12.47 3.37 11.51
N VAL A 158 11.96 4.02 10.47
CA VAL A 158 11.94 5.49 10.36
C VAL A 158 11.13 6.10 11.49
N VAL A 159 9.90 5.60 11.71
CA VAL A 159 9.05 6.07 12.83
C VAL A 159 9.83 5.98 14.14
N LYS A 160 10.45 4.84 14.42
CA LYS A 160 11.19 4.64 15.67
C LYS A 160 12.46 5.49 15.80
N CYS A 161 13.20 5.68 14.72
CA CYS A 161 14.38 6.54 14.72
C CYS A 161 14.02 8.01 14.98
N VAL A 162 12.87 8.49 14.50
CA VAL A 162 12.39 9.85 14.79
C VAL A 162 11.98 9.97 16.26
N GLU A 163 11.34 8.96 16.84
CA GLU A 163 10.99 8.98 18.27
C GLU A 163 12.23 8.99 19.17
N MET A 164 13.22 8.15 18.85
CA MET A 164 14.39 7.96 19.70
C MET A 164 15.53 8.96 19.38
N GLN A 165 15.47 9.64 18.24
CA GLN A 165 16.56 10.49 17.71
C GLN A 165 17.92 9.78 17.63
N THR A 166 17.90 8.46 17.49
CA THR A 166 19.07 7.59 17.35
C THR A 166 18.74 6.38 16.48
N ASN A 167 19.75 5.62 16.07
CA ASN A 167 19.56 4.44 15.22
C ASN A 167 18.87 3.31 16.00
N ALA A 168 17.60 3.07 15.70
CA ALA A 168 16.82 2.03 16.34
C ALA A 168 17.28 0.62 15.92
N ARG A 169 17.45 -0.26 16.91
CA ARG A 169 17.62 -1.71 16.69
C ARG A 169 16.26 -2.33 16.37
N PHE A 170 16.24 -3.48 15.68
CA PHE A 170 14.99 -4.15 15.30
C PHE A 170 14.08 -4.46 16.49
N SER A 171 14.65 -4.87 17.63
CA SER A 171 13.92 -5.07 18.89
C SER A 171 13.11 -3.86 19.34
N ASN A 172 13.54 -2.64 18.99
CA ASN A 172 12.89 -1.40 19.39
C ASN A 172 11.64 -1.09 18.57
N PHE A 173 11.49 -1.68 17.38
CA PHE A 173 10.40 -1.39 16.44
C PHE A 173 9.72 -2.63 15.85
N VAL A 174 9.98 -3.82 16.39
CA VAL A 174 9.31 -5.06 15.93
C VAL A 174 7.79 -4.98 16.07
N GLY A 175 7.28 -4.34 17.14
CA GLY A 175 5.86 -4.08 17.30
C GLY A 175 5.32 -3.16 16.20
N ASP A 176 6.04 -2.06 15.91
CA ASP A 176 5.67 -1.14 14.83
C ASP A 176 5.70 -1.83 13.46
N PHE A 177 6.65 -2.75 13.23
CA PHE A 177 6.70 -3.57 12.02
C PHE A 177 5.42 -4.41 11.85
N PHE A 178 4.98 -5.11 12.89
CA PHE A 178 3.74 -5.90 12.82
C PHE A 178 2.48 -5.06 12.76
N LEU A 179 2.44 -3.90 13.42
CA LEU A 179 1.34 -2.94 13.28
C LEU A 179 1.21 -2.50 11.81
N ILE A 180 2.33 -2.20 11.16
CA ILE A 180 2.34 -1.86 9.73
C ILE A 180 1.99 -3.07 8.86
N TRP A 181 2.45 -4.28 9.18
CA TRP A 181 2.16 -5.48 8.38
C TRP A 181 0.67 -5.85 8.46
N PHE A 182 0.09 -5.85 9.65
CA PHE A 182 -1.34 -6.05 9.87
C PHE A 182 -2.13 -4.75 9.72
N PHE A 183 -1.75 -3.91 8.75
CA PHE A 183 -2.59 -2.81 8.31
C PHE A 183 -3.93 -3.41 7.87
N PRO A 184 -5.06 -2.95 8.42
CA PRO A 184 -5.31 -1.57 8.82
C PRO A 184 -5.29 -1.30 10.33
N VAL A 185 -5.18 -2.31 11.18
CA VAL A 185 -5.27 -2.15 12.64
C VAL A 185 -4.14 -1.24 13.14
N GLY A 186 -2.92 -1.39 12.59
CA GLY A 186 -1.80 -0.56 13.01
C GLY A 186 -1.91 0.93 12.73
N VAL A 187 -2.74 1.36 11.77
CA VAL A 187 -2.90 2.80 11.47
C VAL A 187 -3.47 3.56 12.65
N TRP A 188 -4.33 2.92 13.45
CA TRP A 188 -4.96 3.52 14.61
C TRP A 188 -3.95 3.84 15.73
N PHE A 189 -2.86 3.07 15.82
CA PHE A 189 -1.81 3.25 16.81
C PHE A 189 -0.65 4.11 16.28
N LEU A 190 -0.25 3.88 15.03
CA LEU A 190 0.92 4.54 14.44
C LEU A 190 0.61 5.95 13.97
N GLN A 191 -0.57 6.19 13.38
CA GLN A 191 -0.86 7.49 12.79
C GLN A 191 -0.92 8.62 13.83
N PRO A 192 -1.56 8.47 15.01
CA PRO A 192 -1.52 9.51 16.04
C PRO A 192 -0.10 9.85 16.50
N ARG A 193 0.79 8.84 16.63
CA ARG A 193 2.21 9.04 16.97
C ARG A 193 2.91 9.84 15.88
N ILE A 194 2.71 9.48 14.60
CA ILE A 194 3.28 10.21 13.47
C ILE A 194 2.76 11.66 13.41
N ASN A 195 1.48 11.88 13.70
CA ASN A 195 0.90 13.22 13.75
C ASN A 195 1.59 14.09 14.82
N ALA A 196 1.77 13.56 16.03
CA ALA A 196 2.44 14.26 17.12
C ALA A 196 3.90 14.63 16.78
N LEU A 197 4.63 13.73 16.10
CA LEU A 197 5.98 14.01 15.61
C LEU A 197 5.99 15.12 14.55
N ALA A 198 5.02 15.09 13.62
CA ALA A 198 4.89 16.08 12.56
C ALA A 198 4.51 17.48 13.08
N GLU A 199 3.67 17.52 14.12
CA GLU A 199 3.25 18.74 14.80
C GLU A 199 4.41 19.37 15.58
N LYS A 200 5.10 18.58 16.41
CA LYS A 200 6.28 19.03 17.15
C LYS A 200 7.33 19.66 16.24
N ALA A 201 7.60 19.03 15.10
CA ALA A 201 8.54 19.55 14.11
C ALA A 201 8.07 20.84 13.41
N SER A 202 6.76 21.05 13.30
CA SER A 202 6.23 22.28 12.72
C SER A 202 6.30 23.44 13.72
N ASN A 203 6.04 23.19 15.00
CA ASN A 203 6.13 24.20 16.06
C ASN A 203 7.57 24.64 16.34
N SER A 204 8.56 23.74 16.25
CA SER A 204 9.98 24.11 16.41
C SER A 204 10.49 25.00 15.28
N LEU A 205 9.93 24.88 14.07
CA LEU A 205 10.29 25.73 12.94
C LEU A 205 9.70 27.14 13.14
N SER A 206 8.43 27.26 13.55
CA SER A 206 7.81 28.57 13.77
C SER A 206 8.47 29.36 14.89
N SER A 207 8.87 28.71 16.00
CA SER A 207 9.57 29.40 17.09
C SER A 207 10.96 29.91 16.66
N THR A 208 11.65 29.17 15.79
CA THR A 208 12.95 29.60 15.26
C THR A 208 12.80 30.80 14.32
N ASP A 209 11.76 30.80 13.50
CA ASP A 209 11.46 31.91 12.59
C ASP A 209 11.05 33.17 13.35
N GLU A 210 10.25 33.05 14.43
CA GLU A 210 9.91 34.17 15.34
C GLU A 210 11.16 34.74 16.05
N GLU A 211 12.04 33.90 16.60
CA GLU A 211 13.30 34.37 17.22
C GLU A 211 14.23 35.08 16.23
N LEU A 212 14.20 34.69 14.94
CA LEU A 212 14.98 35.37 13.91
C LEU A 212 14.37 36.72 13.55
N VAL A 213 13.04 36.82 13.47
CA VAL A 213 12.34 38.10 13.22
C VAL A 213 12.57 39.09 14.36
N ASP A 214 12.53 38.65 15.62
CA ASP A 214 12.74 39.54 16.78
C ASP A 214 14.19 40.03 16.93
N ARG A 215 15.14 39.43 16.20
CA ARG A 215 16.56 39.84 16.20
C ARG A 215 16.92 40.86 15.12
N PHE A 216 16.00 41.26 14.26
CA PHE A 216 16.20 42.26 13.20
C PHE A 216 15.20 43.41 13.31
#